data_AF-A0A5C8LNL8-F1
#
_entry.id   AF-A0A5C8LNL8-F1
#
_cell.length_a   1.000
_cell.length_b   1.000
_cell.length_c   1.000
_cell.angle_alpha   90.00
_cell.angle_beta   90.00
_cell.angle_gamma   90.00
#
_symmetry.space_group_name_H-M   'P 1'
#
loop_
_entity.id
_entity.type
_entity.pdbx_description
1 polymer ?
#
loop_
_entity_poly.entity_id
_entity_poly.type
_entity_poly.pdbx_seq_one_letter_code
_entity_poly.pdbx_strand_id
1 'polypeptide(L)'
;MRQLIGIIIAISFCVGISSSVKAQQDAQYTQYMYNTLSINPAYAGSREVLSAVLLHRSQWVGVDGAPTTQTLSAHTPITKNLMGIGLNITNDAIGPSRQTYIDASYSYGIEVGRESQLNFGIKAGAHLLDVDYSKLDIFDSTDPNFQSNVDNKFSPQFGLGALLFAENYYVGLSVPNVLETKHFDQSNNSNSNTVAKERISYYLTGGYVFDLSSDLKLKPTLLTKLTEGAPLQVDVSANFLLYEKLTLGAAYRWDAALSGLVAFQFTDAWMLGFAYDTDTTKYTNYNDGSFEVFLRFELFKKYNKMLTPRFF
;
A
#
# COMPACT_ATOMS: atom_id res chain seq x y z
N MET A 1 -8.00 -19.84 47.46
CA MET A 1 -6.68 -20.09 46.83
C MET A 1 -6.73 -21.07 45.65
N ARG A 2 -7.39 -22.23 45.73
CA ARG A 2 -7.46 -23.20 44.60
C ARG A 2 -8.19 -22.69 43.33
N GLN A 3 -9.21 -21.84 43.45
CA GLN A 3 -9.93 -21.29 42.28
C GLN A 3 -9.15 -20.18 41.55
N LEU A 4 -8.31 -19.42 42.25
CA LEU A 4 -7.42 -18.40 41.66
C LEU A 4 -6.26 -19.03 40.86
N ILE A 5 -5.74 -20.16 41.34
CA ILE A 5 -4.68 -20.92 40.63
C ILE A 5 -5.24 -21.52 39.33
N GLY A 6 -6.50 -21.98 39.32
CA GLY A 6 -7.16 -22.46 38.10
C GLY A 6 -7.38 -21.37 37.05
N ILE A 7 -7.71 -20.14 37.47
CA ILE A 7 -7.87 -18.99 36.57
C ILE A 7 -6.50 -18.53 36.03
N ILE A 8 -5.46 -18.53 36.85
CA ILE A 8 -4.10 -18.17 36.41
C ILE A 8 -3.52 -19.21 35.44
N ILE A 9 -3.80 -20.51 35.66
CA ILE A 9 -3.38 -21.57 34.73
C ILE A 9 -4.20 -21.51 33.43
N ALA A 10 -5.50 -21.18 33.48
CA ALA A 10 -6.32 -20.99 32.28
C ALA A 10 -5.91 -19.75 31.47
N ILE A 11 -5.54 -18.65 32.13
CA ILE A 11 -4.99 -17.45 31.48
C ILE A 11 -3.60 -17.72 30.91
N SER A 12 -2.75 -18.48 31.62
CA SER A 12 -1.42 -18.86 31.15
C SER A 12 -1.46 -19.88 30.00
N PHE A 13 -2.52 -20.68 29.88
CA PHE A 13 -2.71 -21.62 28.78
C PHE A 13 -3.29 -20.94 27.51
N CYS A 14 -4.04 -19.85 27.65
CA CYS A 14 -4.52 -19.04 26.52
C CYS A 14 -3.43 -18.15 25.88
N VAL A 15 -2.30 -17.93 26.54
CA VAL A 15 -1.17 -17.12 26.01
C VAL A 15 -0.17 -17.98 25.21
N GLY A 16 -0.36 -19.29 25.17
CA GLY A 16 0.62 -20.25 24.70
C GLY A 16 0.35 -20.93 23.35
N ILE A 17 -0.33 -20.31 22.38
CA ILE A 17 -0.19 -20.69 20.96
C ILE A 17 -0.30 -19.42 20.11
N SER A 18 0.85 -18.86 19.74
CA SER A 18 0.95 -17.96 18.58
C SER A 18 2.15 -18.45 17.78
N SER A 19 1.95 -19.55 17.05
CA SER A 19 2.73 -19.82 15.87
C SER A 19 2.44 -18.69 14.90
N SER A 20 3.37 -17.73 14.83
CA SER A 20 3.40 -16.67 13.84
C SER A 20 3.59 -17.29 12.47
N VAL A 21 2.48 -17.73 11.88
CA VAL A 21 2.39 -17.98 10.44
C VAL A 21 2.61 -16.61 9.79
N LYS A 22 3.77 -16.44 9.15
CA LYS A 22 4.04 -15.26 8.32
C LYS A 22 3.14 -15.37 7.10
N ALA A 23 1.95 -14.77 7.18
CA ALA A 23 1.03 -14.65 6.07
C ALA A 23 1.57 -13.63 5.06
N GLN A 24 1.26 -13.86 3.78
CA GLN A 24 1.62 -12.97 2.68
C GLN A 24 0.96 -11.60 2.90
N GLN A 25 1.77 -10.55 2.85
CA GLN A 25 1.31 -9.16 3.00
C GLN A 25 1.38 -8.48 1.63
N ASP A 26 0.38 -7.66 1.32
CA ASP A 26 0.42 -6.82 0.12
C ASP A 26 1.69 -5.96 0.10
N ALA A 27 2.13 -5.61 -1.11
CA ALA A 27 3.24 -4.70 -1.32
C ALA A 27 3.10 -3.42 -0.48
N GLN A 28 4.19 -3.08 0.22
CA GLN A 28 4.29 -1.88 1.04
C GLN A 28 5.11 -0.83 0.30
N TYR A 29 4.72 0.44 0.45
CA TYR A 29 5.37 1.57 -0.20
C TYR A 29 5.93 2.52 0.87
N THR A 30 7.17 2.97 0.70
CA THR A 30 7.73 4.02 1.58
C THR A 30 7.12 5.37 1.23
N GLN A 31 6.99 5.64 -0.06
CA GLN A 31 6.40 6.87 -0.59
C GLN A 31 4.90 6.69 -0.84
N TYR A 32 4.19 6.08 0.11
CA TYR A 32 2.76 5.77 0.00
C TYR A 32 1.90 7.00 -0.32
N MET A 33 2.30 8.18 0.14
CA MET A 33 1.62 9.44 -0.10
C MET A 33 1.58 9.82 -1.60
N TYR A 34 2.56 9.37 -2.38
CA TYR A 34 2.62 9.60 -3.83
C TYR A 34 1.85 8.53 -4.63
N ASN A 35 1.51 7.40 -4.02
CA ASN A 35 0.75 6.32 -4.66
C ASN A 35 -0.58 6.03 -3.92
N THR A 36 -1.26 7.09 -3.48
CA THR A 36 -2.45 6.98 -2.63
C THR A 36 -3.61 6.25 -3.33
N LEU A 37 -3.69 6.26 -4.66
CA LEU A 37 -4.73 5.54 -5.41
C LEU A 37 -4.71 4.03 -5.14
N SER A 38 -3.52 3.42 -4.98
CA SER A 38 -3.42 1.98 -4.67
C SER A 38 -3.94 1.64 -3.28
N ILE A 39 -3.96 2.62 -2.36
CA ILE A 39 -4.37 2.43 -0.96
C ILE A 39 -5.80 2.89 -0.73
N ASN A 40 -6.28 3.90 -1.44
CA ASN A 40 -7.63 4.44 -1.24
C ASN A 40 -8.27 4.82 -2.59
N PRO A 41 -9.28 4.09 -3.07
CA PRO A 41 -9.94 4.40 -4.34
C PRO A 41 -10.66 5.77 -4.31
N ALA A 42 -10.96 6.33 -3.13
CA ALA A 42 -11.54 7.66 -3.00
C ALA A 42 -10.55 8.81 -3.35
N TYR A 43 -9.27 8.48 -3.57
CA TYR A 43 -8.27 9.43 -4.07
C TYR A 43 -8.40 9.71 -5.57
N ALA A 44 -9.12 8.86 -6.33
CA ALA A 44 -9.26 9.02 -7.77
C ALA A 44 -9.80 10.41 -8.13
N GLY A 45 -9.06 11.14 -8.98
CA GLY A 45 -9.42 12.49 -9.43
C GLY A 45 -9.22 13.61 -8.40
N SER A 46 -8.73 13.31 -7.19
CA SER A 46 -8.45 14.31 -6.15
C SER A 46 -7.40 15.34 -6.55
N ARG A 47 -6.58 15.04 -7.58
CA ARG A 47 -5.55 15.98 -8.06
C ARG A 47 -6.08 17.10 -8.97
N GLU A 48 -7.36 17.09 -9.33
CA GLU A 48 -8.00 18.04 -10.28
C GLU A 48 -7.32 18.15 -11.66
N VAL A 49 -6.40 17.22 -11.96
CA VAL A 49 -5.70 17.06 -13.23
C VAL A 49 -5.58 15.57 -13.53
N LEU A 50 -5.23 15.23 -14.77
CA LEU A 50 -4.72 13.90 -15.07
C LEU A 50 -3.35 13.76 -14.41
N SER A 51 -3.23 12.80 -13.51
CA SER A 51 -1.99 12.45 -12.82
C SER A 51 -1.67 10.98 -13.05
N ALA A 52 -0.44 10.68 -13.41
CA ALA A 52 0.07 9.33 -13.55
C ALA A 52 1.35 9.16 -12.73
N VAL A 53 1.51 8.03 -12.07
CA VAL A 53 2.67 7.67 -11.26
C VAL A 53 3.16 6.30 -11.72
N LEU A 54 4.45 6.23 -12.04
CA LEU A 54 5.18 4.99 -12.19
C LEU A 54 6.08 4.84 -10.97
N LEU A 55 6.00 3.71 -10.28
CA LEU A 55 6.78 3.42 -9.09
C LEU A 55 7.45 2.06 -9.25
N HIS A 56 8.72 1.99 -8.86
CA HIS A 56 9.45 0.74 -8.74
C HIS A 56 10.09 0.66 -7.35
N ARG A 57 9.96 -0.50 -6.72
CA ARG A 57 10.54 -0.80 -5.41
C ARG A 57 11.26 -2.13 -5.47
N SER A 58 12.47 -2.14 -4.94
CA SER A 58 13.26 -3.35 -4.71
C SER A 58 13.56 -3.45 -3.22
N GLN A 59 13.09 -4.51 -2.57
CA GLN A 59 13.25 -4.73 -1.14
C GLN A 59 14.38 -5.69 -0.85
N TRP A 60 15.07 -5.49 0.27
CA TRP A 60 16.14 -6.37 0.76
C TRP A 60 17.16 -6.71 -0.32
N VAL A 61 17.72 -5.67 -0.95
CA VAL A 61 18.71 -5.83 -2.02
C VAL A 61 19.87 -6.70 -1.52
N GLY A 62 20.33 -7.61 -2.37
CA GLY A 62 21.35 -8.60 -2.03
C GLY A 62 20.80 -9.96 -1.56
N VAL A 63 19.49 -10.05 -1.27
CA VAL A 63 18.82 -11.32 -0.97
C VAL A 63 18.23 -11.90 -2.26
N ASP A 64 18.53 -13.17 -2.54
CA ASP A 64 17.97 -13.86 -3.71
C ASP A 64 16.46 -14.11 -3.54
N GLY A 65 15.70 -13.89 -4.62
CA GLY A 65 14.23 -13.94 -4.60
C GLY A 65 13.55 -12.84 -3.78
N ALA A 66 14.24 -11.76 -3.43
CA ALA A 66 13.66 -10.68 -2.65
C ALA A 66 12.51 -9.95 -3.38
N PRO A 67 11.58 -9.32 -2.62
CA PRO A 67 10.42 -8.66 -3.21
C PRO A 67 10.78 -7.53 -4.18
N THR A 68 10.22 -7.56 -5.37
CA THR A 68 10.23 -6.44 -6.32
C THR A 68 8.82 -6.07 -6.71
N THR A 69 8.47 -4.79 -6.54
CA THR A 69 7.13 -4.28 -6.85
C THR A 69 7.23 -3.19 -7.90
N GLN A 70 6.33 -3.22 -8.88
CA GLN A 70 6.15 -2.18 -9.89
C GLN A 70 4.70 -1.74 -9.89
N THR A 71 4.47 -0.44 -9.86
CA THR A 71 3.11 0.12 -9.91
C THR A 71 3.02 1.20 -10.95
N LEU A 72 2.00 1.09 -11.80
CA LEU A 72 1.54 2.14 -12.69
C LEU A 72 0.15 2.55 -12.24
N SER A 73 0.01 3.77 -11.74
CA SER A 73 -1.28 4.34 -11.37
C SER A 73 -1.55 5.59 -12.20
N ALA A 74 -2.79 5.79 -12.62
CA ALA A 74 -3.22 6.97 -13.34
C ALA A 74 -4.65 7.32 -12.96
N HIS A 75 -4.93 8.59 -12.70
CA HIS A 75 -6.29 9.03 -12.40
C HIS A 75 -6.55 10.44 -12.92
N THR A 76 -7.82 10.76 -13.12
CA THR A 76 -8.26 12.05 -13.61
C THR A 76 -9.64 12.37 -13.04
N PRO A 77 -9.95 13.65 -12.76
CA PRO A 77 -11.33 14.06 -12.59
C PRO A 77 -12.10 13.85 -13.91
N ILE A 78 -13.37 13.45 -13.82
CA ILE A 78 -14.31 13.41 -14.95
C ILE A 78 -15.11 14.72 -15.00
N THR A 79 -15.61 15.12 -13.83
CA THR A 79 -16.46 16.29 -13.66
C THR A 79 -15.75 17.29 -12.76
N LYS A 80 -16.16 18.55 -12.88
CA LYS A 80 -15.72 19.75 -12.17
C LYS A 80 -15.93 19.73 -10.64
N ASN A 81 -15.61 18.63 -9.94
CA ASN A 81 -15.15 18.58 -8.53
C ASN A 81 -15.66 17.37 -7.72
N LEU A 82 -16.51 16.51 -8.28
CA LEU A 82 -17.16 15.46 -7.47
C LEU A 82 -17.06 14.07 -8.07
N MET A 83 -16.34 13.88 -9.18
CA MET A 83 -16.21 12.58 -9.82
C MET A 83 -14.82 12.38 -10.36
N GLY A 84 -14.21 11.26 -10.04
CA GLY A 84 -12.90 10.86 -10.54
C GLY A 84 -12.87 9.40 -10.95
N ILE A 85 -12.01 9.09 -11.91
CA ILE A 85 -11.67 7.71 -12.27
C ILE A 85 -10.18 7.50 -12.15
N GLY A 86 -9.81 6.27 -11.84
CA GLY A 86 -8.43 5.85 -11.75
C GLY A 86 -8.24 4.43 -12.29
N LEU A 87 -7.02 4.16 -12.74
CA LEU A 87 -6.51 2.86 -13.10
C LEU A 87 -5.26 2.62 -12.27
N ASN A 88 -5.13 1.45 -11.66
CA ASN A 88 -3.94 1.04 -10.92
C ASN A 88 -3.54 -0.36 -11.36
N ILE A 89 -2.30 -0.52 -11.80
CA ILE A 89 -1.71 -1.80 -12.17
C ILE A 89 -0.50 -2.01 -11.27
N THR A 90 -0.51 -3.05 -10.46
CA THR A 90 0.59 -3.40 -9.58
C THR A 90 1.05 -4.81 -9.91
N ASN A 91 2.34 -4.97 -10.19
CA ASN A 91 3.01 -6.25 -10.36
C ASN A 91 3.98 -6.42 -9.19
N ASP A 92 3.75 -7.44 -8.38
CA ASP A 92 4.56 -7.78 -7.21
C ASP A 92 5.15 -9.18 -7.39
N ALA A 93 6.47 -9.29 -7.32
CA ALA A 93 7.18 -10.55 -7.44
C ALA A 93 7.97 -10.82 -6.16
N ILE A 94 7.73 -11.97 -5.54
CA ILE A 94 8.37 -12.44 -4.31
C ILE A 94 8.77 -13.90 -4.51
N GLY A 95 10.07 -14.15 -4.66
CA GLY A 95 10.62 -15.47 -4.96
C GLY A 95 9.93 -16.13 -6.18
N PRO A 96 9.30 -17.31 -6.02
CA PRO A 96 8.60 -18.01 -7.11
C PRO A 96 7.21 -17.44 -7.42
N SER A 97 6.66 -16.57 -6.55
CA SER A 97 5.31 -16.03 -6.69
C SER A 97 5.34 -14.68 -7.38
N ARG A 98 4.43 -14.50 -8.34
CA ARG A 98 4.16 -13.21 -8.98
C ARG A 98 2.66 -12.92 -8.91
N GLN A 99 2.32 -11.72 -8.49
CA GLN A 99 0.96 -11.25 -8.34
C GLN A 99 0.76 -9.99 -9.17
N THR A 100 -0.24 -10.00 -10.05
CA THR A 100 -0.62 -8.83 -10.85
C THR A 100 -2.02 -8.39 -10.47
N TYR A 101 -2.14 -7.16 -9.98
CA TYR A 101 -3.38 -6.49 -9.67
C TYR A 101 -3.69 -5.48 -10.76
N ILE A 102 -4.89 -5.52 -11.33
CA ILE A 102 -5.39 -4.56 -12.31
C ILE A 102 -6.70 -4.02 -11.78
N ASP A 103 -6.74 -2.72 -11.50
CA ASP A 103 -7.83 -2.07 -10.78
C ASP A 103 -8.35 -0.84 -11.49
N ALA A 104 -9.67 -0.76 -11.64
CA ALA A 104 -10.36 0.47 -11.93
C ALA A 104 -10.96 1.03 -10.64
N SER A 105 -10.78 2.33 -10.41
CA SER A 105 -11.35 3.05 -9.28
C SER A 105 -12.30 4.12 -9.80
N TYR A 106 -13.41 4.31 -9.09
CA TYR A 106 -14.33 5.41 -9.29
C TYR A 106 -14.54 6.11 -7.94
N SER A 107 -14.42 7.44 -7.93
CA SER A 107 -14.66 8.25 -6.75
C SER A 107 -15.80 9.23 -6.98
N TYR A 108 -16.63 9.41 -5.95
CA TYR A 108 -17.68 10.40 -5.88
C TYR A 108 -17.52 11.29 -4.64
N GLY A 109 -17.41 12.59 -4.84
CA GLY A 109 -17.25 13.60 -3.81
C GLY A 109 -18.57 14.24 -3.39
N ILE A 110 -18.63 14.67 -2.14
CA ILE A 110 -19.70 15.52 -1.60
C ILE A 110 -19.03 16.65 -0.81
N GLU A 111 -19.46 17.89 -1.06
CA GLU A 111 -19.06 19.04 -0.26
C GLU A 111 -19.74 18.96 1.11
N VAL A 112 -18.96 18.88 2.18
CA VAL A 112 -19.47 18.80 3.57
C VAL A 112 -19.34 20.14 4.29
N GLY A 113 -18.46 21.02 3.81
CA GLY A 113 -18.28 22.38 4.29
C GLY A 113 -17.80 23.30 3.18
N ARG A 114 -17.58 24.59 3.51
CA ARG A 114 -17.11 25.59 2.52
C ARG A 114 -15.74 25.26 1.92
N GLU A 115 -14.90 24.59 2.69
CA GLU A 115 -13.52 24.22 2.33
C GLU A 115 -13.24 22.76 2.68
N SER A 116 -14.27 21.93 2.68
CA SER A 116 -14.14 20.51 3.05
C SER A 116 -14.99 19.63 2.16
N GLN A 117 -14.37 18.59 1.63
CA GLN A 117 -14.97 17.65 0.70
C GLN A 117 -14.73 16.22 1.17
N LEU A 118 -15.79 15.42 1.20
CA LEU A 118 -15.74 14.00 1.53
C LEU A 118 -15.93 13.19 0.25
N ASN A 119 -14.91 12.45 -0.14
CA ASN A 119 -14.93 11.54 -1.27
C ASN A 119 -15.20 10.13 -0.80
N PHE A 120 -16.09 9.45 -1.50
CA PHE A 120 -16.25 8.00 -1.45
C PHE A 120 -15.63 7.40 -2.68
N GLY A 121 -15.12 6.18 -2.57
CA GLY A 121 -14.44 5.48 -3.66
C GLY A 121 -14.81 4.02 -3.68
N ILE A 122 -14.97 3.49 -4.88
CA ILE A 122 -15.12 2.06 -5.13
C ILE A 122 -13.99 1.62 -6.06
N LYS A 123 -13.44 0.44 -5.79
CA LYS A 123 -12.44 -0.25 -6.61
C LYS A 123 -13.06 -1.54 -7.14
N ALA A 124 -12.82 -1.86 -8.39
CA ALA A 124 -13.12 -3.17 -8.96
C ALA A 124 -11.97 -3.57 -9.90
N GLY A 125 -11.59 -4.84 -9.87
CA GLY A 125 -10.43 -5.28 -10.63
C GLY A 125 -10.24 -6.79 -10.68
N ALA A 126 -9.07 -7.16 -11.20
CA ALA A 126 -8.60 -8.52 -11.34
C ALA A 126 -7.27 -8.71 -10.60
N HIS A 127 -7.16 -9.78 -9.84
CA HIS A 127 -5.92 -10.30 -9.27
C HIS A 127 -5.53 -11.57 -10.02
N LEU A 128 -4.29 -11.61 -10.49
CA LEU A 128 -3.71 -12.74 -11.21
C LEU A 128 -2.53 -13.24 -10.40
N LEU A 129 -2.59 -14.50 -9.96
CA LEU A 129 -1.52 -15.17 -9.24
C LEU A 129 -0.81 -16.18 -10.14
N ASP A 130 0.49 -16.01 -10.29
CA ASP A 130 1.40 -16.98 -10.86
C ASP A 130 2.31 -17.52 -9.75
N VAL A 131 2.53 -18.84 -9.71
CA VAL A 131 3.50 -19.47 -8.83
C VAL A 131 4.29 -20.52 -9.60
N ASP A 132 5.59 -20.26 -9.72
CA ASP A 132 6.53 -21.15 -10.40
C ASP A 132 7.21 -22.07 -9.39
N TYR A 133 6.63 -23.24 -9.15
CA TYR A 133 7.15 -24.21 -8.18
C TYR A 133 8.48 -24.83 -8.61
N SER A 134 8.87 -24.72 -9.89
CA SER A 134 10.19 -25.19 -10.37
C SER A 134 11.37 -24.44 -9.77
N LYS A 135 11.12 -23.25 -9.20
CA LYS A 135 12.11 -22.42 -8.51
C LYS A 135 12.22 -22.70 -7.01
N LEU A 136 11.42 -23.61 -6.47
CA LEU A 136 11.49 -24.01 -5.07
C LEU A 136 12.48 -25.16 -4.91
N ASP A 137 13.25 -25.14 -3.82
CA ASP A 137 13.92 -26.33 -3.30
C ASP A 137 12.88 -27.26 -2.66
N ILE A 138 12.28 -28.14 -3.49
CA ILE A 138 11.24 -29.06 -3.05
C ILE A 138 11.89 -30.23 -2.28
N PHE A 139 11.56 -30.38 -1.00
CA PHE A 139 12.09 -31.46 -0.15
C PHE A 139 11.67 -32.87 -0.61
N ASP A 140 10.46 -32.99 -1.19
CA ASP A 140 9.95 -34.21 -1.80
C ASP A 140 9.47 -33.94 -3.23
N SER A 141 10.28 -34.34 -4.22
CA SER A 141 9.95 -34.18 -5.64
C SER A 141 8.71 -34.97 -6.09
N THR A 142 8.12 -35.80 -5.23
CA THR A 142 6.92 -36.59 -5.53
C THR A 142 5.63 -36.02 -4.94
N ASP A 143 5.69 -34.89 -4.22
CA ASP A 143 4.48 -34.24 -3.68
C ASP A 143 3.60 -33.67 -4.81
N PRO A 144 2.37 -34.20 -5.01
CA PRO A 144 1.49 -33.81 -6.11
C PRO A 144 1.05 -32.34 -6.06
N ASN A 145 1.17 -31.65 -4.92
CA ASN A 145 0.81 -30.23 -4.82
C ASN A 145 1.85 -29.29 -5.45
N PHE A 146 3.09 -29.76 -5.65
CA PHE A 146 4.19 -28.97 -6.22
C PHE A 146 4.57 -29.42 -7.65
N GLN A 147 3.82 -30.36 -8.23
CA GLN A 147 4.10 -30.91 -9.57
C GLN A 147 3.57 -30.05 -10.73
N SER A 148 2.64 -29.11 -10.47
CA SER A 148 2.04 -28.25 -11.49
C SER A 148 2.12 -26.79 -11.06
N ASN A 149 2.77 -25.96 -11.87
CA ASN A 149 2.80 -24.52 -11.68
C ASN A 149 1.38 -23.94 -11.64
N VAL A 150 1.21 -22.87 -10.86
CA VAL A 150 -0.02 -22.08 -10.90
C VAL A 150 0.20 -21.00 -11.95
N ASP A 151 -0.53 -21.07 -13.06
CA ASP A 151 -0.44 -20.09 -14.13
C ASP A 151 -1.73 -19.24 -14.18
N ASN A 152 -1.60 -17.93 -14.01
CA ASN A 152 -2.65 -16.93 -14.12
C ASN A 152 -3.94 -17.25 -13.35
N LYS A 153 -3.82 -17.69 -12.09
CA LYS A 153 -5.00 -17.90 -11.24
C LYS A 153 -5.71 -16.58 -11.01
N PHE A 154 -6.86 -16.44 -11.64
CA PHE A 154 -7.70 -15.25 -11.56
C PHE A 154 -8.50 -15.23 -10.26
N SER A 155 -8.59 -14.04 -9.66
CA SER A 155 -9.52 -13.73 -8.58
C SER A 155 -10.07 -12.31 -8.76
N PRO A 156 -11.38 -12.10 -8.63
CA PRO A 156 -11.93 -10.75 -8.65
C PRO A 156 -11.50 -10.00 -7.38
N GLN A 157 -11.35 -8.68 -7.50
CA GLN A 157 -11.06 -7.81 -6.35
C GLN A 157 -12.03 -6.62 -6.32
N PHE A 158 -12.48 -6.29 -5.11
CA PHE A 158 -13.31 -5.12 -4.85
C PHE A 158 -12.75 -4.36 -3.65
N GLY A 159 -12.85 -3.03 -3.70
CA GLY A 159 -12.35 -2.15 -2.66
C GLY A 159 -13.30 -1.00 -2.38
N LEU A 160 -13.22 -0.49 -1.16
CA LEU A 160 -13.99 0.68 -0.72
C LEU A 160 -13.05 1.69 -0.07
N GLY A 161 -13.38 2.97 -0.22
CA GLY A 161 -12.61 4.06 0.34
C GLY A 161 -13.49 5.24 0.71
N ALA A 162 -13.09 5.95 1.74
CA ALA A 162 -13.57 7.27 2.09
C ALA A 162 -12.35 8.17 2.33
N LEU A 163 -12.43 9.43 1.90
CA LEU A 163 -11.34 10.38 2.01
C LEU A 163 -11.89 11.78 2.20
N LEU A 164 -11.66 12.33 3.39
CA LEU A 164 -11.99 13.70 3.73
C LEU A 164 -10.79 14.58 3.42
N PHE A 165 -11.01 15.59 2.59
CA PHE A 165 -10.05 16.67 2.33
C PHE A 165 -10.58 17.96 2.92
N ALA A 166 -9.68 18.73 3.53
CA ALA A 166 -9.87 20.13 3.88
C ALA A 166 -8.70 20.95 3.34
N GLU A 167 -8.70 22.26 3.60
CA GLU A 167 -7.64 23.17 3.12
C GLU A 167 -6.22 22.69 3.47
N ASN A 168 -6.01 22.24 4.72
CA ASN A 168 -4.67 21.94 5.27
C ASN A 168 -4.50 20.52 5.80
N TYR A 169 -5.55 19.69 5.82
CA TYR A 169 -5.43 18.29 6.21
C TYR A 169 -6.25 17.33 5.33
N TYR A 170 -5.87 16.06 5.37
CA TYR A 170 -6.67 14.98 4.84
C TYR A 170 -6.72 13.80 5.82
N VAL A 171 -7.84 13.07 5.80
CA VAL A 171 -8.02 11.83 6.55
C VAL A 171 -8.76 10.85 5.67
N GLY A 172 -8.22 9.64 5.52
CA GLY A 172 -8.78 8.60 4.67
C GLY A 172 -8.91 7.28 5.41
N LEU A 173 -9.98 6.56 5.09
CA LEU A 173 -10.22 5.19 5.53
C LEU A 173 -10.49 4.34 4.29
N SER A 174 -9.86 3.18 4.20
CA SER A 174 -10.09 2.30 3.05
C SER A 174 -9.90 0.84 3.38
N VAL A 175 -10.55 0.02 2.57
CA VAL A 175 -10.38 -1.42 2.49
C VAL A 175 -10.16 -1.74 1.00
N PRO A 176 -8.91 -1.74 0.52
CA PRO A 176 -8.61 -1.90 -0.90
C PRO A 176 -9.08 -3.23 -1.48
N ASN A 177 -9.01 -4.29 -0.67
CA ASN A 177 -9.40 -5.64 -1.03
C ASN A 177 -10.37 -6.17 0.05
N VAL A 178 -11.66 -6.17 -0.27
CA VAL A 178 -12.76 -6.62 0.62
C VAL A 178 -12.99 -8.12 0.51
N LEU A 179 -12.60 -8.72 -0.61
CA LEU A 179 -12.76 -10.15 -0.83
C LEU A 179 -11.64 -10.94 -0.16
N GLU A 180 -12.01 -11.95 0.61
CA GLU A 180 -11.08 -13.00 1.04
C GLU A 180 -11.03 -14.08 -0.02
N THR A 181 -9.94 -14.14 -0.78
CA THR A 181 -9.68 -15.20 -1.75
C THR A 181 -9.02 -16.38 -1.01
N LYS A 182 -9.69 -17.54 -1.03
CA LYS A 182 -9.09 -18.81 -0.58
C LYS A 182 -8.44 -19.45 -1.80
N HIS A 183 -7.11 -19.48 -1.85
CA HIS A 183 -6.39 -19.94 -3.05
C HIS A 183 -6.24 -21.47 -3.15
N PHE A 184 -6.86 -22.27 -2.28
CA PHE A 184 -6.84 -23.73 -2.39
C PHE A 184 -8.26 -24.29 -2.23
N ASP A 185 -8.81 -24.78 -3.34
CA ASP A 185 -10.03 -25.54 -3.32
C ASP A 185 -9.72 -26.97 -2.88
N GLN A 186 -10.55 -27.43 -1.96
CA GLN A 186 -10.48 -28.70 -1.28
C GLN A 186 -10.74 -29.85 -2.26
N SER A 187 -9.67 -30.47 -2.78
CA SER A 187 -9.77 -31.83 -3.30
C SER A 187 -9.98 -32.78 -2.13
N ASN A 188 -10.92 -33.71 -2.28
CA ASN A 188 -11.39 -34.68 -1.28
C ASN A 188 -10.31 -35.67 -0.85
N ASN A 189 -9.28 -35.23 -0.12
CA ASN A 189 -8.47 -36.12 0.69
C ASN A 189 -7.84 -35.39 1.88
N SER A 190 -8.14 -35.91 3.06
CA SER A 190 -7.68 -35.46 4.35
C SER A 190 -6.14 -35.42 4.42
N ASN A 191 -5.60 -34.33 4.97
CA ASN A 191 -4.23 -34.18 5.52
C ASN A 191 -3.18 -33.32 4.77
N SER A 192 -3.55 -32.15 4.21
CA SER A 192 -2.58 -31.04 4.15
C SER A 192 -3.29 -29.68 4.28
N ASN A 193 -2.90 -28.92 5.31
CA ASN A 193 -3.48 -27.62 5.64
C ASN A 193 -2.47 -26.52 5.32
N THR A 194 -2.50 -25.98 4.10
CA THR A 194 -1.89 -24.66 3.83
C THR A 194 -2.86 -23.84 2.98
N VAL A 195 -3.75 -23.12 3.65
CA VAL A 195 -4.66 -22.18 3.02
C VAL A 195 -3.93 -20.84 2.87
N ALA A 196 -3.46 -20.51 1.68
CA ALA A 196 -3.13 -19.13 1.34
C ALA A 196 -4.46 -18.35 1.28
N LYS A 197 -4.74 -17.60 2.34
CA LYS A 197 -5.91 -16.75 2.50
C LYS A 197 -5.45 -15.30 2.36
N GLU A 198 -5.91 -14.60 1.33
CA GLU A 198 -5.78 -13.14 1.29
C GLU A 198 -6.72 -12.57 2.36
N ARG A 199 -6.18 -11.77 3.27
CA ARG A 199 -6.92 -11.26 4.43
C ARG A 199 -7.25 -9.80 4.24
N ILE A 200 -8.44 -9.42 4.72
CA ILE A 200 -8.92 -8.05 4.64
C ILE A 200 -7.97 -7.14 5.41
N SER A 201 -7.50 -6.09 4.73
CA SER A 201 -6.63 -5.06 5.30
C SER A 201 -7.36 -3.72 5.34
N TYR A 202 -7.46 -3.16 6.54
CA TYR A 202 -8.01 -1.83 6.79
C TYR A 202 -6.87 -0.82 6.82
N TYR A 203 -7.03 0.27 6.09
CA TYR A 203 -6.06 1.36 6.02
C TYR A 203 -6.67 2.63 6.59
N LEU A 204 -5.91 3.30 7.45
CA LEU A 204 -6.17 4.66 7.93
C LEU A 204 -5.00 5.52 7.49
N THR A 205 -5.29 6.54 6.69
CA THR A 205 -4.31 7.53 6.22
C THR A 205 -4.65 8.89 6.78
N GLY A 206 -3.65 9.71 7.07
CA GLY A 206 -3.86 11.11 7.37
C GLY A 206 -2.61 11.94 7.12
N GLY A 207 -2.80 13.24 6.98
CA GLY A 207 -1.69 14.17 6.87
C GLY A 207 -2.14 15.61 7.01
N TYR A 208 -1.17 16.48 7.28
CA TYR A 208 -1.37 17.92 7.45
C TYR A 208 -0.32 18.68 6.63
N VAL A 209 -0.61 19.90 6.20
CA VAL A 209 0.36 20.81 5.55
C VAL A 209 0.51 22.04 6.42
N PHE A 210 1.68 22.18 7.05
CA PHE A 210 2.07 23.37 7.80
C PHE A 210 2.86 24.32 6.90
N ASP A 211 2.37 25.53 6.69
CA ASP A 211 3.14 26.60 6.03
C ASP A 211 4.06 27.25 7.06
N LEU A 212 5.34 26.85 7.09
CA LEU A 212 6.32 27.41 8.03
C LEU A 212 6.85 28.77 7.54
N SER A 213 6.94 28.95 6.22
CA SER A 213 7.26 30.22 5.56
C SER A 213 6.74 30.21 4.12
N SER A 214 6.96 31.29 3.35
CA SER A 214 6.62 31.37 1.92
C SER A 214 7.25 30.25 1.08
N ASP A 215 8.43 29.79 1.49
CA ASP A 215 9.26 28.87 0.71
C ASP A 215 9.47 27.52 1.40
N LEU A 216 8.85 27.29 2.56
CA LEU A 216 9.00 26.07 3.34
C LEU A 216 7.66 25.58 3.89
N LYS A 217 7.30 24.36 3.50
CA LYS A 217 6.13 23.65 4.03
C LYS A 217 6.55 22.34 4.69
N LEU A 218 5.94 22.02 5.83
CA LEU A 218 6.11 20.74 6.52
C LEU A 218 4.85 19.90 6.33
N LYS A 219 5.02 18.69 5.75
CA LYS A 219 3.95 17.77 5.37
C LYS A 219 4.10 16.44 6.13
N PRO A 220 3.69 16.35 7.40
CA PRO A 220 3.64 15.08 8.11
C PRO A 220 2.49 14.22 7.61
N THR A 221 2.73 12.92 7.55
CA THR A 221 1.74 11.92 7.18
C THR A 221 1.78 10.72 8.10
N LEU A 222 0.65 10.06 8.21
CA LEU A 222 0.44 8.81 8.94
C LEU A 222 -0.25 7.81 8.00
N LEU A 223 0.19 6.57 8.04
CA LEU A 223 -0.48 5.42 7.44
C LEU A 223 -0.50 4.30 8.46
N THR A 224 -1.68 3.82 8.79
CA THR A 224 -1.87 2.67 9.67
C THR A 224 -2.55 1.57 8.88
N LYS A 225 -1.96 0.38 8.86
CA LYS A 225 -2.51 -0.82 8.24
C LYS A 225 -2.84 -1.84 9.34
N LEU A 226 -4.10 -2.27 9.36
CA LEU A 226 -4.61 -3.32 10.22
C LEU A 226 -5.08 -4.48 9.36
N THR A 227 -4.35 -5.59 9.39
CA THR A 227 -4.71 -6.82 8.69
C THR A 227 -5.07 -7.88 9.71
N GLU A 228 -6.18 -8.58 9.51
CA GLU A 228 -6.60 -9.63 10.44
C GLU A 228 -5.50 -10.70 10.59
N GLY A 229 -5.07 -11.01 11.82
CA GLY A 229 -4.05 -12.04 12.05
C GLY A 229 -2.61 -11.63 11.71
N ALA A 230 -2.35 -10.36 11.41
CA ALA A 230 -1.01 -9.80 11.30
C ALA A 230 -0.77 -8.71 12.36
N PRO A 231 0.49 -8.42 12.75
CA PRO A 231 0.81 -7.28 13.59
C PRO A 231 0.33 -5.95 12.99
N LEU A 232 -0.05 -5.01 13.84
CA LEU A 232 -0.37 -3.65 13.45
C LEU A 232 0.85 -2.99 12.79
N GLN A 233 0.64 -2.31 11.67
CA GLN A 233 1.70 -1.54 10.99
C GLN A 233 1.36 -0.07 11.03
N VAL A 234 2.34 0.75 11.39
CA VAL A 234 2.21 2.20 11.49
C VAL A 234 3.43 2.85 10.86
N ASP A 235 3.18 3.64 9.82
CA ASP A 235 4.17 4.41 9.08
C ASP A 235 3.91 5.89 9.36
N VAL A 236 4.93 6.58 9.87
CA VAL A 236 4.91 8.03 10.06
C VAL A 236 5.98 8.63 9.17
N SER A 237 5.64 9.67 8.42
CA SER A 237 6.63 10.43 7.66
C SER A 237 6.52 11.92 7.91
N ALA A 238 7.64 12.63 7.77
CA ALA A 238 7.70 14.08 7.79
C ALA A 238 8.47 14.54 6.56
N ASN A 239 7.82 15.34 5.72
CA ASN A 239 8.40 15.84 4.47
C ASN A 239 8.44 17.36 4.47
N PHE A 240 9.61 17.93 4.24
CA PHE A 240 9.83 19.35 4.05
C PHE A 240 9.85 19.66 2.56
N LEU A 241 8.90 20.47 2.10
CA LEU A 241 8.84 20.97 0.74
C LEU A 241 9.45 22.38 0.70
N LEU A 242 10.57 22.51 0.01
CA LEU A 242 11.34 23.74 -0.18
C LEU A 242 11.08 24.30 -1.58
N TYR A 243 10.75 25.59 -1.65
CA TYR A 243 10.53 26.36 -2.88
C TYR A 243 9.57 25.71 -3.88
N GLU A 244 8.60 24.93 -3.39
CA GLU A 244 7.65 24.15 -4.22
C GLU A 244 8.33 23.16 -5.19
N LYS A 245 9.62 22.85 -5.00
CA LYS A 245 10.42 22.07 -5.96
C LYS A 245 11.12 20.88 -5.33
N LEU A 246 11.72 21.06 -4.16
CA LEU A 246 12.51 20.02 -3.50
C LEU A 246 11.79 19.53 -2.25
N THR A 247 11.47 18.25 -2.20
CA THR A 247 10.98 17.59 -1.00
C THR A 247 12.12 16.80 -0.37
N LEU A 248 12.38 17.03 0.91
CA LEU A 248 13.27 16.23 1.74
C LEU A 248 12.47 15.66 2.89
N GLY A 249 12.54 14.36 3.12
CA GLY A 249 11.75 13.72 4.17
C GLY A 249 12.46 12.59 4.87
N ALA A 250 11.88 12.22 6.00
CA ALA A 250 12.21 10.99 6.70
C ALA A 250 10.91 10.26 7.02
N ALA A 251 10.96 8.93 6.98
CA ALA A 251 9.86 8.10 7.45
C ALA A 251 10.36 7.07 8.46
N TYR A 252 9.48 6.70 9.37
CA TYR A 252 9.70 5.63 10.33
C TYR A 252 8.50 4.69 10.28
N ARG A 253 8.79 3.44 9.93
CA ARG A 253 7.85 2.33 9.97
C ARG A 253 8.09 1.55 11.26
N TRP A 254 7.09 1.53 12.12
CA TRP A 254 7.19 0.90 13.43
C TRP A 254 7.61 -0.56 13.31
N ASP A 255 8.74 -0.88 13.95
CA ASP A 255 9.29 -2.25 14.06
C ASP A 255 9.66 -2.88 12.71
N ALA A 256 9.94 -2.03 11.72
CA ALA A 256 10.41 -2.49 10.42
C ALA A 256 11.58 -1.66 9.87
N ALA A 257 11.42 -0.35 9.68
CA ALA A 257 12.36 0.44 8.89
C ALA A 257 12.43 1.92 9.26
N LEU A 258 13.59 2.52 8.99
CA LEU A 258 13.81 3.96 8.95
C LEU A 258 14.17 4.34 7.52
N SER A 259 13.58 5.42 6.99
CA SER A 259 13.69 5.76 5.58
C SER A 259 14.09 7.20 5.37
N GLY A 260 14.98 7.42 4.40
CA GLY A 260 15.27 8.74 3.83
C GLY A 260 14.50 8.94 2.53
N LEU A 261 13.97 10.15 2.33
CA LEU A 261 13.12 10.51 1.20
C LEU A 261 13.66 11.78 0.53
N VAL A 262 13.73 11.76 -0.80
CA VAL A 262 13.99 12.96 -1.59
C VAL A 262 13.11 12.93 -2.83
N ALA A 263 12.45 14.04 -3.15
CA ALA A 263 11.75 14.20 -4.41
C ALA A 263 11.97 15.58 -5.00
N PHE A 264 12.05 15.65 -6.32
CA PHE A 264 12.32 16.87 -7.06
C PHE A 264 11.31 17.06 -8.19
N GLN A 265 10.59 18.18 -8.14
CA GLN A 265 9.69 18.65 -9.17
C GLN A 265 10.49 19.52 -10.14
N PHE A 266 11.02 18.90 -11.21
CA PHE A 266 11.90 19.57 -12.16
C PHE A 266 11.14 20.41 -13.21
N THR A 267 9.86 20.11 -13.42
CA THR A 267 8.92 20.94 -14.19
C THR A 267 7.55 20.91 -13.53
N ASP A 268 6.65 21.82 -13.88
CA ASP A 268 5.28 21.83 -13.35
C ASP A 268 4.50 20.53 -13.63
N ALA A 269 4.92 19.71 -14.61
CA ALA A 269 4.30 18.42 -14.91
C ALA A 269 5.03 17.22 -14.28
N TRP A 270 6.35 17.30 -14.12
CA TRP A 270 7.15 16.12 -13.80
C TRP A 270 7.80 16.21 -12.43
N MET A 271 7.66 15.12 -11.67
CA MET A 271 8.32 14.91 -10.39
C MET A 271 9.03 13.56 -10.37
N LEU A 272 10.24 13.52 -9.83
CA LEU A 272 11.00 12.30 -9.60
C LEU A 272 11.29 12.18 -8.10
N GLY A 273 11.04 11.02 -7.50
CA GLY A 273 11.34 10.77 -6.10
C GLY A 273 12.13 9.49 -5.89
N PHE A 274 12.95 9.49 -4.85
CA PHE A 274 13.77 8.39 -4.40
C PHE A 274 13.61 8.21 -2.89
N ALA A 275 13.49 6.95 -2.47
CA ALA A 275 13.55 6.57 -1.07
C ALA A 275 14.58 5.47 -0.87
N TYR A 276 15.20 5.49 0.29
CA TYR A 276 16.03 4.41 0.78
C TYR A 276 15.56 4.04 2.18
N ASP A 277 15.25 2.75 2.38
CA ASP A 277 14.89 2.20 3.68
C ASP A 277 16.06 1.39 4.23
N THR A 278 16.43 1.69 5.47
CA THR A 278 17.24 0.80 6.28
C THR A 278 16.33 0.05 7.24
N ASP A 279 16.45 -1.27 7.28
CA ASP A 279 15.74 -2.07 8.25
C ASP A 279 16.24 -1.76 9.66
N THR A 280 15.32 -1.60 10.61
CA THR A 280 15.62 -1.36 12.04
C THR A 280 15.66 -2.65 12.85
N THR A 281 15.30 -3.77 12.23
CA THR A 281 15.26 -5.10 12.84
C THR A 281 16.57 -5.86 12.60
N LYS A 282 16.74 -7.04 13.21
CA LYS A 282 17.95 -7.89 13.06
C LYS A 282 18.27 -8.32 11.61
N TYR A 283 17.43 -7.99 10.64
CA TYR A 283 17.63 -8.23 9.22
C TYR A 283 18.65 -7.28 8.56
N THR A 284 19.06 -6.18 9.22
CA THR A 284 20.07 -5.24 8.69
C THR A 284 21.41 -5.89 8.35
N ASN A 285 21.76 -7.02 8.96
CA ASN A 285 23.03 -7.71 8.69
C ASN A 285 23.00 -8.63 7.45
N TYR A 286 21.84 -8.82 6.84
CA TYR A 286 21.62 -9.79 5.75
C TYR A 286 21.11 -9.17 4.45
N ASN A 287 20.89 -7.85 4.42
CA ASN A 287 20.48 -7.13 3.22
C ASN A 287 21.12 -5.74 3.14
N ASP A 288 21.16 -5.18 1.94
CA ASP A 288 21.70 -3.86 1.64
C ASP A 288 20.59 -2.77 1.65
N GLY A 289 19.51 -2.99 2.41
CA GLY A 289 18.35 -2.10 2.49
C GLY A 289 17.35 -2.27 1.33
N SER A 290 16.41 -1.32 1.24
CA SER A 290 15.39 -1.29 0.19
C SER A 290 15.39 0.05 -0.53
N PHE A 291 15.20 0.03 -1.85
CA PHE A 291 15.18 1.21 -2.70
C PHE A 291 13.82 1.38 -3.34
N GLU A 292 13.38 2.62 -3.45
CA GLU A 292 12.14 2.97 -4.13
C GLU A 292 12.35 4.21 -4.99
N VAL A 293 11.85 4.16 -6.22
CA VAL A 293 11.86 5.28 -7.15
C VAL A 293 10.46 5.48 -7.70
N PHE A 294 10.02 6.73 -7.81
CA PHE A 294 8.79 7.04 -8.53
C PHE A 294 9.00 8.19 -9.51
N LEU A 295 8.27 8.14 -10.62
CA LEU A 295 8.12 9.22 -11.57
C LEU A 295 6.65 9.57 -11.67
N ARG A 296 6.31 10.83 -11.39
CA ARG A 296 4.97 11.37 -11.56
C ARG A 296 4.91 12.32 -12.73
N PHE A 297 3.81 12.23 -13.48
CA PHE A 297 3.44 13.13 -14.56
C PHE A 297 2.05 13.72 -14.32
N GLU A 298 1.91 15.02 -14.52
CA GLU A 298 0.66 15.77 -14.43
C GLU A 298 0.39 16.58 -15.68
N LEU A 299 -0.85 16.52 -16.16
CA LEU A 299 -1.27 17.30 -17.33
C LEU A 299 -1.75 18.70 -16.91
N PHE A 300 -1.21 19.74 -17.55
CA PHE A 300 -1.40 21.16 -17.20
C PHE A 300 -2.82 21.72 -17.24
N LYS A 301 -3.81 21.00 -17.80
CA LYS A 301 -5.20 21.48 -17.84
C LYS A 301 -5.84 21.34 -16.45
N LYS A 302 -5.65 22.35 -15.60
CA LYS A 302 -6.45 22.53 -14.39
C LYS A 302 -7.90 22.78 -14.79
N TYR A 303 -8.83 21.97 -14.28
CA TYR A 303 -10.24 22.30 -14.37
C TYR A 303 -10.45 23.57 -13.53
N ASN A 304 -10.81 24.69 -14.18
CA ASN A 304 -10.82 26.03 -13.58
C ASN A 304 -11.77 26.16 -12.36
N LYS A 305 -11.24 25.99 -11.14
CA LYS A 305 -11.35 26.87 -9.95
C LYS A 305 -10.74 26.15 -8.74
N MET A 306 -9.70 26.77 -8.18
CA MET A 306 -8.99 26.50 -6.91
C MET A 306 -9.59 25.40 -6.01
N LEU A 307 -8.98 24.22 -6.01
CA LEU A 307 -8.34 23.62 -4.85
C LEU A 307 -7.11 22.86 -5.39
N THR A 308 -5.95 23.51 -5.33
CA THR A 308 -4.71 22.77 -5.64
C THR A 308 -4.66 21.59 -4.67
N PRO A 309 -4.33 20.37 -5.12
CA PRO A 309 -4.08 19.28 -4.19
C PRO A 309 -2.82 19.69 -3.45
N ARG A 310 -2.98 20.34 -2.28
CA ARG A 310 -1.84 20.77 -1.44
C ARG A 310 -1.11 19.56 -0.87
N PHE A 311 -1.81 18.44 -0.81
CA PHE A 311 -1.25 17.15 -0.43
C PHE A 311 -0.45 16.53 -1.58
N PHE A 312 0.25 15.45 -1.26
CA PHE A 312 1.23 14.83 -2.15
C PHE A 312 0.66 14.56 -3.52
#